data_AF-A0A951CIZ1-F1
#
_entry.id   AF-A0A951CIZ1-F1
#
_cell.length_a   1.000
_cell.length_b   1.000
_cell.length_c   1.000
_cell.angle_alpha   90.00
_cell.angle_beta   90.00
_cell.angle_gamma   90.00
#
_symmetry.space_group_name_H-M   'P 1'
#
loop_
_entity.id
_entity.type
_entity.pdbx_description
1 polymer ?
#
loop_
_entity_poly.entity_id
_entity_poly.type
_entity_poly.pdbx_seq_one_letter_code
_entity_poly.pdbx_strand_id
1 'polypeptide(L)'
;MFGKKRVYMDHASATLIDQRVAEAVVDALLRFPGNPSAPHAEGREARAAVSAARADVARSFSVKPEEILFTSGGTEANNIAIHGFLKALGERGVEHENMHVITTAIEHSSVLKTTQALEKKGIRVSYITPEKDGIVRPEMFVN
;
A
#
# COMPACT_ATOMS: atom_id res chain seq x y z
N MET A 1 10.06 13.40 -43.96
CA MET A 1 10.06 12.20 -43.12
C MET A 1 9.24 12.53 -41.87
N PHE A 2 7.94 12.22 -41.84
CA PHE A 2 7.11 12.52 -40.67
C PHE A 2 7.50 11.55 -39.55
N GLY A 3 8.20 12.06 -38.54
CA GLY A 3 8.56 11.26 -37.36
C GLY A 3 7.30 10.77 -36.65
N LYS A 4 7.19 9.45 -36.41
CA LYS A 4 6.07 8.89 -35.66
C LYS A 4 6.00 9.54 -34.27
N LYS A 5 4.93 10.30 -34.00
CA LYS A 5 4.62 10.83 -32.67
C LYS A 5 4.38 9.65 -31.73
N ARG A 6 5.22 9.49 -30.71
CA ARG A 6 5.00 8.52 -29.64
C ARG A 6 3.89 9.03 -28.72
N VAL A 7 2.95 8.16 -28.37
CA VAL A 7 1.89 8.43 -27.40
C VAL A 7 1.99 7.37 -26.32
N TYR A 8 2.03 7.80 -25.06
CA TYR A 8 2.04 6.90 -23.90
C TYR A 8 0.58 6.69 -23.46
N MET A 9 0.13 5.43 -23.44
CA MET A 9 -1.24 5.06 -23.08
C MET A 9 -1.27 3.94 -22.02
N ASP A 10 -0.23 3.84 -21.19
CA ASP A 10 -0.08 2.81 -20.14
C ASP A 10 -0.08 3.43 -18.73
N HIS A 11 -0.97 4.41 -18.51
CA HIS A 11 -1.07 5.13 -17.24
C HIS A 11 -1.52 4.27 -16.06
N ALA A 12 -2.09 3.10 -16.32
CA ALA A 12 -2.44 2.13 -15.28
C ALA A 12 -1.18 1.46 -14.66
N SER A 13 -0.08 1.39 -15.41
CA SER A 13 1.20 0.85 -14.93
C SER A 13 2.03 1.91 -14.21
N ALA A 14 2.20 3.08 -14.82
CA ALA A 14 2.89 4.21 -14.21
C ALA A 14 2.44 5.55 -14.82
N THR A 15 2.52 6.63 -14.05
CA THR A 15 2.21 7.98 -14.52
C THR A 15 3.46 8.84 -14.58
N LEU A 16 3.46 9.84 -15.46
CA LEU A 16 4.45 10.91 -15.40
C LEU A 16 4.27 11.69 -14.10
N ILE A 17 5.38 12.06 -13.46
CA ILE A 17 5.36 12.90 -12.26
C ILE A 17 4.92 14.31 -12.66
N ASP A 18 3.94 14.87 -11.97
CA ASP A 18 3.55 16.29 -12.12
C ASP A 18 4.74 17.18 -11.74
N GLN A 19 5.02 18.21 -12.53
CA GLN A 19 6.18 19.07 -12.33
C GLN A 19 6.22 19.66 -10.89
N ARG A 20 5.08 20.03 -10.32
CA ARG A 20 5.00 20.56 -8.95
C ARG A 20 5.42 19.54 -7.90
N VAL A 21 5.15 18.26 -8.16
CA VAL A 21 5.57 17.16 -7.29
C VAL A 21 7.07 16.95 -7.38
N ALA A 22 7.64 17.00 -8.59
CA ALA A 22 9.08 16.89 -8.78
C ALA A 22 9.83 18.03 -8.07
N GLU A 23 9.33 19.26 -8.20
CA GLU A 23 9.88 20.44 -7.51
C GLU A 23 9.82 20.31 -5.99
N ALA A 24 8.69 19.85 -5.42
CA ALA A 24 8.54 19.63 -3.98
C ALA A 24 9.48 18.54 -3.44
N VAL A 25 9.71 17.47 -4.20
CA VAL A 25 10.67 16.42 -3.82
C VAL A 25 12.09 16.97 -3.80
N VAL A 26 12.49 17.73 -4.81
CA VAL A 26 13.82 18.35 -4.87
C VAL A 26 14.00 19.35 -3.72
N ASP A 27 13.01 20.19 -3.45
CA ASP A 27 13.04 21.13 -2.32
C ASP A 27 13.23 20.39 -0.99
N ALA A 28 12.45 19.33 -0.74
CA ALA A 28 12.57 18.54 0.47
C ALA A 28 13.96 17.91 0.65
N LEU A 29 14.55 17.40 -0.45
CA LEU A 29 15.90 16.82 -0.44
C LEU A 29 17.00 17.85 -0.12
N LEU A 30 16.83 19.09 -0.61
CA LEU A 30 17.82 20.16 -0.40
C LEU A 30 17.64 20.85 0.97
N ARG A 31 16.41 20.93 1.47
CA ARG A 31 16.06 21.71 2.67
C ARG A 31 16.21 20.95 3.97
N PHE A 32 15.97 19.63 3.99
CA PHE A 32 15.93 18.85 5.22
C PHE A 32 17.07 17.82 5.30
N PRO A 33 18.26 18.19 5.78
CA PRO A 33 19.41 17.27 5.88
C PRO A 33 19.36 16.37 7.12
N GLY A 34 18.51 16.68 8.10
CA GLY A 34 18.47 16.03 9.40
C GLY A 34 17.75 14.67 9.39
N ASN A 35 18.21 13.74 10.23
CA ASN A 35 17.48 12.52 10.51
C ASN A 35 16.26 12.84 11.39
N PRO A 36 15.00 12.52 10.99
CA PRO A 36 13.79 12.85 11.75
C PRO A 36 13.70 12.18 13.13
N SER A 37 14.53 11.16 13.39
CA SER A 37 14.64 10.53 14.71
C SER A 37 15.59 11.27 15.66
N ALA A 38 16.39 12.22 15.15
CA ALA A 38 17.38 12.92 15.94
C ALA A 38 16.75 14.10 16.72
N PRO A 39 17.19 14.37 17.95
CA PRO A 39 16.58 15.38 18.80
C PRO A 39 17.03 16.82 18.50
N HIS A 40 18.08 17.02 17.70
CA HIS A 40 18.60 18.36 17.35
C HIS A 40 17.67 19.11 16.38
N ALA A 41 17.97 20.38 16.12
CA ALA A 41 17.07 21.29 15.40
C ALA A 41 16.68 20.76 14.01
N GLU A 42 17.66 20.33 13.22
CA GLU A 42 17.48 19.82 11.86
C GLU A 42 16.67 18.52 11.85
N GLY A 43 16.87 17.65 12.84
CA GLY A 43 16.07 16.43 13.00
C GLY A 43 14.61 16.73 13.35
N ARG A 44 14.37 17.72 14.24
CA ARG A 44 13.01 18.18 14.57
C ARG A 44 12.31 18.82 13.37
N GLU A 45 13.05 19.60 12.57
CA GLU A 45 12.51 20.22 11.35
C GLU A 45 12.10 19.15 10.32
N ALA A 46 12.97 18.17 10.04
CA ALA A 46 12.66 17.04 9.17
C ALA A 46 11.44 16.23 9.67
N ARG A 47 11.36 16.00 10.99
CA ARG A 47 10.22 15.32 11.61
C ARG A 47 8.92 16.11 11.45
N ALA A 48 8.98 17.44 11.58
CA ALA A 48 7.83 18.30 11.37
C ALA A 48 7.33 18.23 9.91
N ALA A 49 8.24 18.23 8.93
CA ALA A 49 7.90 18.09 7.52
C ALA A 49 7.19 16.75 7.22
N VAL A 50 7.73 15.63 7.72
CA VAL A 50 7.09 14.30 7.58
C VAL A 50 5.71 14.27 8.27
N SER A 51 5.57 14.92 9.42
CA SER A 51 4.30 14.98 10.17
C SER A 51 3.24 15.81 9.44
N ALA A 52 3.64 16.92 8.82
CA ALA A 52 2.76 17.73 7.97
C ALA A 52 2.29 16.92 6.75
N ALA A 53 3.21 16.25 6.05
CA ALA A 53 2.87 15.38 4.92
C ALA A 53 1.89 14.27 5.34
N ARG A 54 2.09 13.65 6.52
CA ARG A 54 1.17 12.64 7.06
C ARG A 54 -0.23 13.21 7.31
N ALA A 55 -0.31 14.41 7.88
CA ALA A 55 -1.58 15.08 8.12
C ALA A 55 -2.31 15.39 6.80
N ASP A 56 -1.59 15.78 5.76
CA ASP A 56 -2.17 16.08 4.43
C ASP A 56 -2.74 14.83 3.76
N VAL A 57 -2.01 13.71 3.82
CA VAL A 57 -2.48 12.41 3.34
C VAL A 57 -3.71 11.96 4.15
N ALA A 58 -3.65 12.04 5.48
CA ALA A 58 -4.76 11.64 6.35
C ALA A 58 -6.05 12.42 6.04
N ARG A 59 -5.95 13.74 5.81
CA ARG A 59 -7.10 14.57 5.41
C ARG A 59 -7.71 14.11 4.09
N SER A 60 -6.88 13.69 3.12
CA SER A 60 -7.35 13.22 1.81
C SER A 60 -8.18 11.93 1.92
N PHE A 61 -7.94 11.11 2.94
CA PHE A 61 -8.69 9.88 3.24
C PHE A 61 -9.74 10.05 4.35
N SER A 62 -9.89 11.24 4.94
CA SER A 62 -10.75 11.48 6.10
C SER A 62 -10.46 10.59 7.32
N VAL A 63 -9.18 10.32 7.57
CA VAL A 63 -8.69 9.53 8.72
C VAL A 63 -7.79 10.37 9.62
N LYS A 64 -7.43 9.84 10.80
CA LYS A 64 -6.48 10.49 11.70
C LYS A 64 -5.04 10.31 11.22
N PRO A 65 -4.12 11.25 11.46
CA PRO A 65 -2.72 11.10 11.09
C PRO A 65 -2.07 9.82 11.65
N GLU A 66 -2.47 9.39 12.85
CA GLU A 66 -1.94 8.19 13.51
C GLU A 66 -2.34 6.88 12.81
N GLU A 67 -3.34 6.92 11.92
CA GLU A 67 -3.80 5.78 11.13
C GLU A 67 -3.03 5.63 9.81
N ILE A 68 -2.17 6.59 9.46
CA ILE A 68 -1.35 6.54 8.24
C ILE A 68 0.03 6.00 8.57
N LEU A 69 0.43 4.92 7.88
CA LEU A 69 1.79 4.42 7.82
C LEU A 69 2.38 4.71 6.43
N PHE A 70 3.59 5.30 6.39
CA PHE A 70 4.32 5.45 5.12
C PHE A 70 5.11 4.17 4.83
N THR A 71 4.98 3.66 3.62
CA THR A 71 5.68 2.49 3.09
C THR A 71 6.39 2.84 1.80
N SER A 72 7.33 2.03 1.34
CA SER A 72 8.00 2.16 0.04
C SER A 72 7.07 1.99 -1.17
N GLY A 73 5.89 1.39 -0.99
CA GLY A 73 4.86 1.30 -2.04
C GLY A 73 3.79 0.25 -1.75
N GLY A 74 2.87 0.06 -2.70
CA GLY A 74 1.71 -0.82 -2.54
C GLY A 74 2.06 -2.28 -2.24
N THR A 75 3.16 -2.81 -2.79
CA THR A 75 3.63 -4.18 -2.49
C THR A 75 3.98 -4.35 -1.02
N GLU A 76 4.71 -3.39 -0.43
CA GLU A 76 5.05 -3.43 0.99
C GLU A 76 3.80 -3.25 1.86
N ALA A 77 2.95 -2.27 1.54
CA ALA A 77 1.72 -2.01 2.27
C ALA A 77 0.80 -3.25 2.33
N ASN A 78 0.59 -3.93 1.19
CA ASN A 78 -0.20 -5.16 1.13
C ASN A 78 0.39 -6.28 2.00
N ASN A 79 1.71 -6.46 1.97
CA ASN A 79 2.37 -7.48 2.79
C ASN A 79 2.31 -7.15 4.29
N ILE A 80 2.49 -5.88 4.67
CA ILE A 80 2.35 -5.44 6.06
C ILE A 80 0.93 -5.71 6.56
N ALA A 81 -0.11 -5.35 5.79
CA ALA A 81 -1.49 -5.56 6.18
C ALA A 81 -1.82 -7.06 6.39
N ILE A 82 -1.47 -7.89 5.40
CA ILE A 82 -1.78 -9.33 5.44
C ILE A 82 -0.98 -10.04 6.53
N HIS A 83 0.36 -9.92 6.52
CA HIS A 83 1.20 -10.61 7.49
C HIS A 83 1.05 -10.05 8.90
N GLY A 84 0.86 -8.74 9.05
CA GLY A 84 0.65 -8.09 10.33
C GLY A 84 -0.61 -8.62 11.02
N PHE A 85 -1.72 -8.72 10.29
CA PHE A 85 -2.97 -9.25 10.85
C PHE A 85 -2.86 -10.72 11.25
N LEU A 86 -2.28 -11.56 10.38
CA LEU A 86 -2.09 -12.99 10.66
C LEU A 86 -1.14 -13.21 11.85
N LYS A 87 -0.08 -12.42 11.97
CA LYS A 87 0.82 -12.45 13.12
C LYS A 87 0.07 -12.12 14.41
N ALA A 88 -0.75 -11.07 14.40
CA ALA A 88 -1.55 -10.68 15.56
C ALA A 88 -2.58 -11.76 15.96
N LEU A 89 -3.15 -12.51 15.00
CA LEU A 89 -3.98 -13.67 15.30
C LEU A 89 -3.18 -14.81 15.95
N GLY A 90 -1.98 -15.10 15.44
CA GLY A 90 -1.08 -16.09 16.04
C GLY A 90 -0.66 -15.71 17.47
N GLU A 91 -0.37 -14.43 17.72
CA GLU A 91 -0.08 -13.91 19.07
C GLU A 91 -1.26 -14.08 20.04
N ARG A 92 -2.49 -14.23 19.52
CA ARG A 92 -3.71 -14.53 20.27
C ARG A 92 -4.02 -16.03 20.38
N GLY A 93 -3.12 -16.90 19.90
CA GLY A 93 -3.27 -18.36 19.95
C GLY A 93 -4.17 -18.96 18.86
N VAL A 94 -4.43 -18.23 17.77
CA VAL A 94 -5.12 -18.80 16.61
C VAL A 94 -4.09 -19.51 15.74
N GLU A 95 -4.19 -20.82 15.64
CA GLU A 95 -3.33 -21.63 14.76
C GLU A 95 -3.68 -21.42 13.28
N HIS A 96 -2.70 -21.60 12.39
CA HIS A 96 -2.86 -21.38 10.96
C HIS A 96 -4.00 -22.20 10.34
N GLU A 97 -4.19 -23.46 10.76
CA GLU A 97 -5.25 -24.33 10.21
C GLU A 97 -6.66 -23.84 10.55
N ASN A 98 -6.76 -22.97 11.57
CA ASN A 98 -8.01 -22.34 11.99
C ASN A 98 -8.22 -20.95 11.37
N MET A 99 -7.30 -20.48 10.53
CA MET A 99 -7.43 -19.21 9.82
C MET A 99 -8.02 -19.41 8.43
N HIS A 100 -8.86 -18.46 8.02
CA HIS A 100 -9.41 -18.39 6.67
C HIS A 100 -9.26 -16.98 6.11
N VAL A 101 -8.60 -16.86 4.95
CA VAL A 101 -8.48 -15.61 4.20
C VAL A 101 -9.40 -15.70 2.98
N ILE A 102 -10.21 -14.66 2.76
CA ILE A 102 -11.04 -14.53 1.57
C ILE A 102 -10.53 -13.32 0.78
N THR A 103 -10.29 -13.50 -0.52
CA THR A 103 -9.80 -12.46 -1.43
C THR A 103 -10.37 -12.68 -2.84
N THR A 104 -10.04 -11.82 -3.80
CA THR A 104 -10.52 -11.96 -5.19
C THR A 104 -9.46 -12.62 -6.08
N ALA A 105 -9.88 -13.23 -7.19
CA ALA A 105 -8.98 -13.82 -8.17
C ALA A 105 -8.29 -12.76 -9.07
N ILE A 106 -8.66 -11.49 -8.94
CA ILE A 106 -8.21 -10.36 -9.78
C ILE A 106 -7.29 -9.38 -9.04
N GLU A 107 -6.84 -9.74 -7.84
CA GLU A 107 -5.92 -8.90 -7.07
C GLU A 107 -4.56 -8.71 -7.76
N HIS A 108 -3.86 -7.65 -7.37
CA HIS A 108 -2.47 -7.46 -7.78
C HIS A 108 -1.58 -8.64 -7.31
N SER A 109 -0.50 -8.90 -8.04
CA SER A 109 0.44 -10.00 -7.76
C SER A 109 1.01 -9.98 -6.33
N SER A 110 1.11 -8.81 -5.68
CA SER A 110 1.56 -8.67 -4.29
C SER A 110 0.58 -9.25 -3.27
N VAL A 111 -0.69 -9.42 -3.63
CA VAL A 111 -1.69 -10.07 -2.78
C VAL A 111 -1.75 -11.55 -3.14
N LEU A 112 -1.94 -11.88 -4.43
CA LEU A 112 -2.09 -13.26 -4.89
C LEU A 112 -0.88 -14.15 -4.52
N LYS A 113 0.35 -13.67 -4.73
CA LYS A 113 1.54 -14.46 -4.37
C LYS A 113 1.67 -14.62 -2.87
N THR A 114 1.28 -13.60 -2.11
CA THR A 114 1.31 -13.63 -0.65
C THR A 114 0.30 -14.64 -0.13
N THR A 115 -0.95 -14.62 -0.59
CA THR A 115 -1.98 -15.58 -0.16
C THR A 115 -1.67 -17.00 -0.60
N GLN A 116 -1.12 -17.21 -1.80
CA GLN A 116 -0.63 -18.52 -2.26
C GLN A 116 0.49 -19.07 -1.36
N ALA A 117 1.35 -18.21 -0.85
CA ALA A 117 2.37 -18.62 0.12
C ALA A 117 1.77 -18.97 1.49
N LEU A 118 0.64 -18.38 1.87
CA LEU A 118 -0.08 -18.72 3.11
C LEU A 118 -0.76 -20.08 3.03
N GLU A 119 -1.29 -20.47 1.88
CA GLU A 119 -1.87 -21.81 1.66
C GLU A 119 -0.85 -22.91 2.00
N LYS A 120 0.41 -22.70 1.63
CA LYS A 120 1.53 -23.61 1.97
C LYS A 120 1.84 -23.69 3.47
N LYS A 121 1.34 -22.73 4.27
CA LYS A 121 1.47 -22.68 5.73
C LYS A 121 0.25 -23.26 6.45
N GLY A 122 -0.70 -23.85 5.73
CA GLY A 122 -1.91 -24.47 6.29
C GLY A 122 -3.11 -23.52 6.43
N ILE A 123 -2.97 -22.24 6.06
CA ILE A 123 -4.07 -21.27 6.09
C ILE A 123 -5.02 -21.52 4.93
N ARG A 124 -6.31 -21.62 5.20
CA ARG A 124 -7.32 -21.73 4.13
C ARG A 124 -7.44 -20.41 3.38
N VAL A 125 -7.44 -20.45 2.05
CA VAL A 125 -7.69 -19.27 1.22
C VAL A 125 -8.81 -19.53 0.23
N SER A 126 -9.71 -18.56 0.07
CA SER A 126 -10.76 -18.57 -0.97
C SER A 126 -10.57 -17.39 -1.92
N TYR A 127 -10.50 -17.68 -3.22
CA TYR A 127 -10.38 -16.69 -4.29
C TYR A 127 -11.72 -16.54 -5.00
N ILE A 128 -12.40 -15.42 -4.77
CA ILE A 128 -13.68 -15.12 -5.41
C ILE A 128 -13.42 -14.66 -6.84
N THR A 129 -14.00 -15.36 -7.81
CA THR A 129 -13.92 -14.99 -9.23
C THR A 129 -15.02 -13.97 -9.53
N PRO A 130 -14.72 -12.82 -10.17
CA PRO A 130 -15.73 -11.83 -10.50
C PRO A 130 -16.76 -12.33 -11.52
N GLU A 131 -17.88 -11.64 -11.61
CA GLU A 131 -18.83 -11.82 -12.69
C GLU A 131 -18.25 -11.33 -14.04
N LYS A 132 -19.01 -11.49 -15.13
CA LYS A 132 -18.55 -11.13 -16.50
C LYS A 132 -18.22 -9.64 -16.66
N ASP A 133 -18.72 -8.78 -15.79
CA ASP A 133 -18.44 -7.35 -15.76
C ASP A 133 -17.15 -7.00 -14.98
N GLY A 134 -16.47 -8.00 -14.40
CA GLY A 134 -15.26 -7.82 -13.61
C GLY A 134 -15.52 -7.39 -12.16
N ILE A 135 -16.78 -7.41 -11.69
CA ILE A 135 -17.15 -6.97 -10.35
C ILE A 135 -17.36 -8.18 -9.43
N VAL A 136 -16.85 -8.08 -8.20
CA VAL A 136 -17.21 -8.97 -7.09
C VAL A 136 -18.20 -8.24 -6.20
N ARG A 137 -19.38 -8.82 -5.98
CA ARG A 137 -20.44 -8.22 -5.17
C ARG A 137 -20.42 -8.75 -3.73
N PRO A 138 -20.92 -7.99 -2.73
CA PRO A 138 -20.92 -8.41 -1.33
C PRO A 138 -21.54 -9.79 -1.09
N GLU A 139 -22.57 -10.16 -1.84
CA GLU A 139 -23.28 -11.44 -1.72
C GLU A 139 -22.37 -12.63 -2.04
N MET A 140 -21.29 -12.41 -2.80
CA MET A 140 -20.32 -13.45 -3.17
C MET A 140 -19.34 -13.77 -2.03
N PHE A 141 -19.31 -12.97 -0.96
CA PHE A 141 -18.48 -13.21 0.23
C PHE A 141 -19.22 -13.98 1.35
N VAL A 142 -20.53 -14.20 1.20
CA VAL A 142 -21.36 -14.85 2.22
C VAL A 142 -21.35 -16.37 1.99
N ASN A 143 -20.72 -17.10 2.92
CA ASN A 143 -20.94 -18.53 3.15
C ASN A 143 -21.27 -18.73 4.63
#